data_AF-A0A6B2LRX4-F1
#
_entry.id   AF-A0A6B2LRX4-F1
#
_cell.length_a   1.000
_cell.length_b   1.000
_cell.length_c   1.000
_cell.angle_alpha   90.00
_cell.angle_beta   90.00
_cell.angle_gamma   90.00
#
_symmetry.space_group_name_H-M   'P 1'
#
loop_
_entity.id
_entity.type
_entity.pdbx_description
1 polymer ?
#
loop_
_entity_poly.entity_id
_entity_poly.type
_entity_poly.pdbx_seq_one_letter_code
_entity_poly.pdbx_strand_id
1 'polypeptide(L)'
;MALWDTGNTASVGAGRKKNVASGHTDMDRLRPLVYPLTNVFLCVFSVVDPISFEMIYTKFFPELKMCCPNVPIILVGSMVDLRG
;
A
#
# COMPACT_ATOMS: atom_id res chain seq x y z
N MET A 1 4.86 5.33 -7.23
CA MET A 1 3.95 4.19 -7.48
C MET A 1 4.26 3.11 -6.46
N ALA A 2 3.67 3.20 -5.27
CA ALA A 2 3.80 2.13 -4.28
C ALA A 2 2.63 1.17 -4.51
N LEU A 3 2.95 0.04 -5.12
CA LEU A 3 2.04 -1.05 -5.44
C LEU A 3 1.66 -1.77 -4.14
N TRP A 4 0.49 -1.45 -3.57
CA TRP A 4 -0.15 -2.29 -2.57
C TRP A 4 -1.66 -2.17 -2.72
N ASP A 5 -2.19 -2.81 -3.76
CA ASP A 5 -3.61 -3.15 -3.80
C ASP A 5 -3.80 -4.31 -2.82
N THR A 6 -4.53 -4.10 -1.74
CA THR A 6 -4.79 -5.15 -0.72
C THR A 6 -5.97 -6.04 -1.13
N GLY A 7 -6.48 -5.94 -2.37
CA GLY A 7 -7.73 -6.58 -2.78
C GLY A 7 -7.64 -7.53 -3.98
N ASN A 8 -6.57 -7.52 -4.76
CA ASN A 8 -6.50 -8.31 -5.98
C ASN A 8 -5.20 -9.12 -6.07
N THR A 9 -5.31 -10.44 -5.93
CA THR A 9 -4.25 -11.38 -6.31
C THR A 9 -4.09 -11.37 -7.84
N ALA A 10 -3.40 -10.37 -8.38
CA ALA A 10 -2.98 -10.37 -9.77
C ALA A 10 -1.66 -9.62 -9.92
N SER A 11 -0.57 -10.30 -9.56
CA SER A 11 0.77 -9.91 -10.02
C SER A 11 0.82 -10.04 -11.54
N VAL A 12 0.61 -8.95 -12.27
CA VAL A 12 0.98 -8.89 -13.69
C VAL A 12 2.46 -8.51 -13.75
N GLY A 13 3.30 -9.55 -13.74
CA GLY A 13 4.74 -9.43 -13.82
C GLY A 13 5.34 -10.82 -14.01
N ALA A 14 5.61 -11.14 -15.27
CA ALA A 14 6.31 -12.32 -15.80
C ALA A 14 6.87 -13.33 -14.77
N GLY A 15 6.24 -14.51 -14.72
CA GLY A 15 6.79 -15.81 -14.38
C GLY A 15 7.76 -15.91 -13.18
N ARG A 16 7.27 -16.46 -12.05
CA ARG A 16 7.82 -17.62 -11.29
C ARG A 16 7.18 -17.67 -9.90
N LYS A 17 6.34 -18.69 -9.67
CA LYS A 17 5.71 -19.00 -8.37
C LYS A 17 6.79 -19.10 -7.27
N LYS A 18 6.66 -18.29 -6.21
CA LYS A 18 7.38 -18.46 -4.93
C LYS A 18 6.38 -18.23 -3.78
N ASN A 19 6.58 -19.00 -2.72
CA ASN A 19 5.58 -19.29 -1.69
C ASN A 19 5.20 -18.05 -0.86
N VAL A 20 3.91 -17.71 -0.85
CA VAL A 20 3.29 -16.57 -0.16
C VAL A 20 3.19 -16.88 1.34
N ALA A 21 4.26 -16.59 2.08
CA ALA A 21 4.20 -16.46 3.54
C ALA A 21 5.32 -15.55 4.09
N SER A 22 6.51 -15.50 3.47
CA SER A 22 7.55 -14.52 3.87
C SER A 22 7.46 -13.18 3.11
N GLY A 23 6.72 -13.14 1.99
CA GLY A 23 6.61 -11.95 1.15
C GLY A 23 6.05 -10.74 1.87
N HIS A 24 5.05 -10.89 2.75
CA HIS A 24 4.47 -9.73 3.44
C HIS A 24 5.41 -9.11 4.48
N THR A 25 6.07 -9.93 5.29
CA THR A 25 6.96 -9.44 6.37
C THR A 25 8.29 -8.91 5.85
N ASP A 26 8.81 -9.51 4.78
CA ASP A 26 10.03 -9.01 4.13
C ASP A 26 9.73 -7.68 3.42
N MET A 27 8.56 -7.56 2.77
CA MET A 27 8.13 -6.32 2.15
C MET A 27 7.91 -5.20 3.18
N ASP A 28 7.37 -5.51 4.37
CA ASP A 28 7.22 -4.52 5.44
C ASP A 28 8.58 -3.94 5.89
N ARG A 29 9.63 -4.76 5.92
CA ARG A 29 10.99 -4.31 6.29
C ARG A 29 11.70 -3.54 5.19
N LEU A 30 11.40 -3.85 3.93
CA LEU A 30 12.02 -3.22 2.76
C LEU A 30 11.34 -1.91 2.38
N ARG A 31 10.06 -1.71 2.73
CA ARG A 31 9.29 -0.52 2.37
C ARG A 31 9.93 0.80 2.85
N PRO A 32 10.44 0.90 4.09
CA PRO A 32 11.13 2.11 4.55
C PRO A 32 12.37 2.47 3.74
N LEU A 33 13.03 1.48 3.14
CA LEU A 33 14.26 1.70 2.36
C LEU A 33 14.00 2.38 1.01
N VAL A 34 12.77 2.32 0.51
CA VAL A 34 12.39 2.90 -0.79
C VAL A 34 11.70 4.27 -0.68
N TYR A 35 11.45 4.75 0.54
CA TYR A 35 10.89 6.09 0.78
C TYR A 35 11.84 7.28 0.51
N PRO A 36 13.18 7.16 0.58
CA PRO A 36 14.06 8.30 0.30
C PRO A 36 13.76 8.93 -1.06
N LEU A 37 13.76 10.26 -1.11
CA LEU A 37 13.45 11.07 -2.30
C LEU A 37 12.00 11.01 -2.78
N THR A 38 11.07 10.46 -1.99
CA THR A 38 9.63 10.52 -2.32
C THR A 38 9.07 11.90 -2.02
N ASN A 39 8.46 12.56 -3.01
CA ASN A 39 7.83 13.88 -2.85
C ASN A 39 6.35 13.82 -2.50
N VAL A 40 5.69 12.67 -2.71
CA VAL A 40 4.28 12.45 -2.39
C VAL A 40 3.99 10.96 -2.21
N PHE A 41 3.18 10.62 -1.22
CA PHE A 41 2.64 9.28 -1.03
C PHE A 41 1.20 9.20 -1.51
N LEU A 42 0.84 8.11 -2.20
CA LEU A 42 -0.54 7.76 -2.50
C LEU A 42 -0.91 6.54 -1.67
N CYS A 43 -1.85 6.72 -0.75
CA CYS A 43 -2.46 5.64 0.03
C CYS A 43 -3.79 5.29 -0.62
N VAL A 44 -3.88 4.10 -1.22
CA VAL A 44 -5.06 3.66 -1.96
C VAL A 44 -5.82 2.63 -1.14
N PHE A 45 -7.12 2.83 -0.94
CA PHE A 45 -8.02 1.85 -0.35
C PHE A 45 -9.16 1.53 -1.31
N SER A 46 -9.72 0.32 -1.21
CA SER A 46 -10.91 -0.04 -1.95
C SER A 46 -12.16 0.48 -1.24
N VAL A 47 -13.03 1.20 -1.94
CA VAL A 47 -14.27 1.72 -1.32
C VAL A 47 -15.27 0.64 -0.96
N VAL A 48 -15.08 -0.59 -1.47
CA VAL A 48 -15.91 -1.76 -1.15
C VAL A 48 -15.28 -2.67 -0.10
N ASP A 49 -14.04 -2.40 0.31
CA ASP A 49 -13.37 -3.13 1.40
C ASP A 49 -12.91 -2.17 2.51
N PRO A 50 -13.70 -2.04 3.61
CA PRO A 50 -13.36 -1.13 4.70
C PRO A 50 -12.07 -1.51 5.45
N ILE A 51 -11.65 -2.78 5.42
CA ILE A 51 -10.43 -3.24 6.08
C ILE A 51 -9.20 -2.59 5.42
N SER A 52 -9.23 -2.43 4.10
CA SER A 52 -8.16 -1.75 3.36
C SER A 52 -7.93 -0.30 3.83
N PHE A 53 -9.00 0.41 4.19
CA PHE A 53 -8.90 1.75 4.77
C PHE A 53 -8.37 1.73 6.21
N GLU A 54 -8.85 0.79 7.03
CA GLU A 54 -8.38 0.63 8.41
C GLU A 54 -6.87 0.35 8.46
N MET A 55 -6.36 -0.45 7.53
CA MET A 55 -4.92 -0.72 7.41
C MET A 55 -4.12 0.55 7.08
N ILE A 56 -4.62 1.45 6.22
CA ILE A 56 -3.97 2.74 5.97
C ILE A 56 -3.79 3.48 7.28
N TYR A 57 -4.85 3.58 8.07
CA TYR A 57 -4.85 4.36 9.31
C TYR A 57 -3.98 3.73 10.40
N THR A 58 -4.09 2.42 10.60
CA THR A 58 -3.45 1.72 11.71
C THR A 58 -1.99 1.38 11.47
N LYS A 59 -1.57 1.18 10.22
CA LYS A 59 -0.22 0.72 9.86
C LYS A 59 0.53 1.72 9.00
N PHE A 60 0.01 2.05 7.83
CA PHE A 60 0.80 2.76 6.82
C PHE A 60 0.96 4.24 7.14
N PHE A 61 -0.09 4.91 7.60
CA PHE A 61 -0.04 6.32 7.97
C PHE A 61 0.99 6.61 9.08
N PRO A 62 1.01 5.89 10.22
CA PRO A 62 2.02 6.12 11.24
C PRO A 62 3.45 5.79 10.76
N GLU A 63 3.63 4.73 9.96
CA GLU A 63 4.93 4.39 9.36
C GLU A 63 5.44 5.53 8.45
N LEU A 64 4.60 6.02 7.53
CA LEU A 64 4.95 7.11 6.61
C LEU A 64 5.23 8.42 7.35
N LYS A 65 4.46 8.74 8.39
CA LYS A 65 4.69 9.93 9.20
C LYS A 65 5.97 9.86 10.03
N MET A 66 6.34 8.67 10.50
CA MET A 66 7.60 8.44 11.20
C MET A 66 8.80 8.54 10.25
N CYS A 67 8.72 7.96 9.05
CA CYS A 67 9.82 7.96 8.09
C CYS A 67 9.96 9.30 7.33
N CYS A 68 8.85 9.98 7.04
CA CYS A 68 8.79 11.11 6.11
C CYS A 68 7.76 12.17 6.57
N PRO A 69 8.02 12.90 7.68
CA PRO A 69 7.02 13.76 8.33
C PRO A 69 6.50 14.90 7.43
N ASN A 70 7.37 15.42 6.57
CA ASN A 70 7.10 16.59 5.71
C ASN A 70 6.56 16.22 4.32
N VAL A 71 6.48 14.94 3.98
CA VAL A 71 6.01 14.51 2.66
C VAL A 71 4.47 14.45 2.67
N PRO A 72 3.79 15.09 1.71
CA PRO A 72 2.35 15.04 1.61
C PRO A 72 1.85 13.61 1.32
N ILE A 73 0.70 13.27 1.90
CA ILE A 73 0.03 11.98 1.72
C ILE A 73 -1.34 12.25 1.12
N ILE A 74 -1.64 11.60 0.00
CA ILE A 74 -2.93 11.66 -0.70
C ILE A 74 -3.64 10.34 -0.47
N LEU A 75 -4.87 10.40 0.05
CA LEU A 75 -5.74 9.25 0.20
C LEU A 75 -6.60 9.09 -1.06
N VAL A 76 -6.65 7.89 -1.62
CA VAL A 76 -7.39 7.57 -2.85
C VAL A 76 -8.32 6.39 -2.62
N GLY A 77 -9.61 6.56 -2.90
CA GLY A 77 -10.57 5.47 -2.96
C GLY A 77 -10.61 4.86 -4.36
N SER A 78 -10.32 3.57 -4.50
CA SER A 78 -10.43 2.79 -5.74
C SER A 78 -11.71 1.96 -5.77
N MET A 79 -12.02 1.37 -6.93
CA MET A 79 -13.21 0.51 -7.15
C MET A 79 -14.55 1.24 -6.92
N VAL A 80 -14.59 2.52 -7.27
CA VAL A 80 -15.78 3.36 -7.12
C VAL A 80 -16.96 2.88 -7.96
N ASP A 81 -16.71 2.15 -9.04
CA ASP A 81 -17.70 1.52 -9.89
C ASP A 81 -18.49 0.42 -9.16
N LEU A 82 -17.90 -0.21 -8.15
CA LEU A 82 -18.56 -1.22 -7.32
C LEU A 82 -19.40 -0.59 -6.20
N ARG A 83 -19.31 0.73 -6.01
CA ARG A 83 -20.09 1.51 -5.05
C ARG A 83 -21.28 2.11 -5.77
N GLY A 84 -22.38 1.35 -5.78
CA GLY A 84 -23.66 1.73 -6.39
C GLY A 84 -24.25 3.04 -5.86
#